data_AF-A0A558GF00-F1
#
_entry.id   AF-A0A558GF00-F1
#
_cell.length_a   1.000
_cell.length_b   1.000
_cell.length_c   1.000
_cell.angle_alpha   90.00
_cell.angle_beta   90.00
_cell.angle_gamma   90.00
#
_symmetry.space_group_name_H-M   'P 1'
#
loop_
_entity.id
_entity.type
_entity.pdbx_description
1 polymer ?
#
loop_
_entity_poly.entity_id
_entity_poly.type
_entity_poly.pdbx_seq_one_letter_code
_entity_poly.pdbx_strand_id
1 'polypeptide(L)' 'MAQAQTRQNVLWTVRSKFGGITSAVILIGALLILLGAVLQTGVWAGMFGIIGGLLVFVAVAFRVLIWAYRLV' A
#
# COMPACT_ATOMS: atom_id res chain seq x y z
N MET A 1 -11.98 12.99 31.34
CA MET A 1 -10.75 13.32 30.58
C MET A 1 -9.98 12.08 30.12
N ALA A 2 -9.80 11.06 30.97
CA ALA A 2 -9.10 9.81 30.61
C ALA A 2 -9.68 9.06 29.38
N GLN A 3 -11.01 8.95 29.26
CA GLN A 3 -11.63 8.25 28.11
C GLN A 3 -11.41 8.95 26.75
N ALA A 4 -11.23 10.27 26.73
CA ALA A 4 -11.00 11.01 25.49
C ALA A 4 -9.58 10.74 24.93
N GLN A 5 -8.59 10.63 25.81
CA GLN A 5 -7.21 10.26 25.44
C GLN A 5 -7.13 8.82 24.92
N THR A 6 -7.85 7.87 25.53
CA THR A 6 -7.87 6.48 25.05
C THR A 6 -8.42 6.38 23.63
N ARG A 7 -9.51 7.10 23.32
CA ARG A 7 -10.10 7.11 21.97
C ARG A 7 -9.18 7.75 20.93
N GLN A 8 -8.50 8.85 21.26
CA GLN A 8 -7.49 9.45 20.37
C GLN A 8 -6.31 8.52 20.10
N ASN A 9 -5.82 7.81 21.13
CA ASN A 9 -4.66 6.92 21.00
C ASN A 9 -4.97 5.70 20.12
N VAL A 10 -6.20 5.16 20.21
CA VAL A 10 -6.69 4.09 19.33
C VAL A 10 -6.76 4.58 17.87
N LEU A 11 -7.33 5.75 17.62
CA LEU A 11 -7.43 6.31 16.27
C LEU A 11 -6.04 6.58 15.64
N TRP A 12 -5.08 7.07 16.43
CA TRP A 12 -3.69 7.23 16.00
C TRP A 12 -3.00 5.90 15.69
N THR A 13 -3.23 4.89 16.53
CA THR A 13 -2.67 3.54 16.32
C THR A 13 -3.23 2.90 15.06
N VAL A 14 -4.54 3.02 14.80
CA VAL A 14 -5.16 2.51 13.57
C VAL A 14 -4.61 3.23 12.34
N ARG A 15 -4.47 4.56 12.40
CA ARG A 15 -3.88 5.36 11.31
C ARG A 15 -2.45 4.95 10.97
N SER A 16 -1.63 4.70 12.00
CA SER A 16 -0.25 4.21 11.86
C SER A 16 -0.21 2.85 11.16
N LYS A 17 -1.05 1.91 11.59
CA LYS A 17 -1.13 0.57 10.97
C LYS A 17 -1.55 0.63 9.49
N PHE A 18 -2.54 1.44 9.14
CA PHE A 18 -2.94 1.63 7.73
C PHE A 18 -1.79 2.19 6.88
N GLY A 19 -1.01 3.14 7.40
CA GLY A 19 0.13 3.68 6.68
C GLY A 19 1.31 2.73 6.52
N GLY A 20 1.58 1.89 7.53
CA GLY A 20 2.57 0.82 7.44
C GLY A 20 2.20 -0.22 6.38
N ILE A 21 0.92 -0.63 6.33
CA ILE A 21 0.44 -1.61 5.35
C ILE A 21 0.58 -1.09 3.92
N THR A 22 0.21 0.17 3.63
CA THR A 22 0.38 0.73 2.28
C THR A 22 1.84 0.69 1.83
N SER A 23 2.77 1.02 2.73
CA SER A 23 4.20 1.05 2.44
C SER A 23 4.76 -0.36 2.17
N ALA A 24 4.31 -1.35 2.94
CA ALA A 24 4.67 -2.75 2.73
C ALA A 24 4.13 -3.30 1.39
N VAL A 25 2.89 -2.96 1.02
CA VAL A 25 2.29 -3.38 -0.26
C VAL A 25 3.04 -2.79 -1.45
N ILE A 26 3.44 -1.51 -1.38
CA ILE A 26 4.24 -0.88 -2.44
C ILE A 26 5.61 -1.57 -2.57
N LEU A 27 6.28 -1.85 -1.45
CA LEU A 27 7.55 -2.57 -1.45
C LEU A 27 7.44 -3.97 -2.06
N ILE A 28 6.42 -4.74 -1.67
CA ILE A 28 6.17 -6.09 -2.20
C ILE A 28 5.83 -6.02 -3.70
N GLY A 29 4.99 -5.08 -4.11
CA GLY A 29 4.66 -4.87 -5.53
C GLY A 29 5.89 -4.52 -6.37
N ALA A 30 6.77 -3.64 -5.87
CA ALA A 30 8.01 -3.29 -6.54
C ALA A 30 8.98 -4.49 -6.66
N LEU A 31 9.12 -5.29 -5.60
CA LEU A 31 9.93 -6.50 -5.61
C LEU A 31 9.40 -7.54 -6.60
N LEU A 32 8.08 -7.69 -6.72
CA LEU A 32 7.45 -8.57 -7.71
C LEU A 32 7.76 -8.11 -9.14
N ILE A 33 7.67 -6.81 -9.42
CA ILE A 33 8.02 -6.25 -10.73
C ILE A 33 9.49 -6.54 -11.07
N LEU A 34 10.41 -6.33 -10.11
CA LEU A 34 11.83 -6.63 -10.29
C LEU A 34 12.08 -8.12 -10.51
N LEU A 35 11.43 -9.00 -9.75
CA LEU A 35 11.54 -10.45 -9.91
C LEU A 35 11.05 -10.89 -11.30
N GLY A 36 9.92 -10.33 -11.75
CA GLY A 36 9.42 -10.53 -13.10
C GLY A 36 10.41 -10.11 -14.18
N ALA A 37 11.04 -8.94 -14.01
CA ALA A 37 12.06 -8.45 -14.93
C ALA A 37 13.31 -9.35 -14.98
N VAL A 38 13.71 -9.94 -13.85
CA VAL A 38 14.88 -10.85 -13.75
C VAL A 38 14.60 -12.22 -14.36
N LEU A 39 13.37 -12.75 -14.27
CA LEU A 39 13.04 -14.11 -14.71
C LEU A 39 13.13 -14.31 -16.23
N GLN A 40 13.32 -13.25 -17.03
CA GLN A 40 13.67 -13.20 -18.47
C GLN A 40 12.84 -14.06 -19.43
N THR A 41 11.82 -14.73 -18.92
CA THR A 41 10.85 -15.57 -19.60
C THR A 41 9.56 -14.74 -19.73
N GLY A 42 9.17 -14.43 -20.97
CA GLY A 42 8.16 -13.40 -21.25
C GLY A 42 6.82 -13.60 -20.54
N VAL A 43 6.42 -14.85 -20.27
CA VAL A 43 5.18 -15.18 -19.54
C VAL A 43 5.25 -14.77 -18.07
N TRP A 44 6.36 -15.09 -17.39
CA TRP A 44 6.55 -14.77 -15.98
C TRP A 44 6.79 -13.28 -15.76
N ALA A 45 7.57 -12.64 -16.64
CA ALA A 45 7.76 -11.19 -16.63
C ALA A 45 6.43 -10.43 -16.75
N GLY A 46 5.55 -10.89 -17.66
CA GLY A 46 4.20 -10.34 -17.83
C GLY A 46 3.34 -10.54 -16.59
N MET A 47 3.25 -11.78 -16.06
CA MET A 47 2.41 -12.06 -14.88
C MET A 47 2.85 -11.28 -13.64
N PHE A 48 4.14 -11.29 -13.31
CA PHE A 48 4.65 -10.59 -12.14
C PHE A 48 4.60 -9.06 -12.28
N GLY A 49 4.80 -8.54 -13.50
CA GLY A 49 4.64 -7.13 -13.81
C GLY A 49 3.20 -6.64 -13.63
N ILE A 50 2.22 -7.41 -14.14
CA ILE A 50 0.79 -7.07 -14.00
C ILE A 50 0.36 -7.13 -12.53
N ILE A 51 0.72 -8.21 -11.81
CA ILE A 51 0.33 -8.38 -10.40
C ILE A 51 0.99 -7.30 -9.54
N GLY A 52 2.29 -7.07 -9.69
CA GLY A 52 3.01 -6.05 -8.94
C GLY A 52 2.52 -4.64 -9.27
N GLY A 53 2.27 -4.35 -10.54
CA GLY A 53 1.72 -3.07 -10.99
C GLY A 53 0.32 -2.81 -10.43
N LEU A 54 -0.56 -3.82 -10.44
CA LEU A 54 -1.91 -3.71 -9.88
C LEU A 54 -1.87 -3.43 -8.37
N LEU A 55 -0.99 -4.13 -7.64
CA LEU A 55 -0.81 -3.94 -6.19
C LEU A 55 -0.35 -2.51 -5.86
N VAL A 56 0.66 -2.00 -6.60
CA VAL A 56 1.14 -0.63 -6.41
C VAL A 56 0.05 0.38 -6.77
N PHE A 57 -0.64 0.19 -7.90
CA PHE A 57 -1.71 1.08 -8.34
C PHE A 57 -2.83 1.18 -7.30
N VAL A 58 -3.33 0.05 -6.79
CA VAL A 58 -4.38 0.04 -5.76
C VAL A 58 -3.90 0.71 -4.48
N ALA A 59 -2.67 0.42 -4.02
CA ALA A 59 -2.11 1.04 -2.83
C ALA A 59 -2.00 2.57 -2.95
N VAL A 60 -1.56 3.06 -4.11
CA VAL A 60 -1.47 4.50 -4.41
C VAL A 60 -2.87 5.11 -4.52
N ALA A 61 -3.79 4.48 -5.23
CA ALA A 61 -5.18 4.96 -5.37
C ALA A 61 -5.87 5.11 -4.01
N PHE A 62 -5.74 4.14 -3.10
CA PHE A 62 -6.27 4.25 -1.74
C PHE A 62 -5.62 5.39 -0.95
N ARG A 63 -4.30 5.58 -1.09
CA ARG A 63 -3.58 6.67 -0.42
C ARG A 63 -4.07 8.03 -0.91
N VAL A 64 -4.25 8.19 -2.22
CA VAL A 64 -4.76 9.40 -2.87
C VAL A 64 -6.21 9.64 -2.44
N LEU A 65 -7.05 8.61 -2.41
CA LEU A 65 -8.45 8.72 -1.99
C LEU A 65 -8.57 9.21 -0.54
N ILE A 66 -7.80 8.63 0.39
CA ILE A 66 -7.75 9.09 1.78
C ILE A 66 -7.27 10.54 1.86
N TRP A 67 -6.30 10.94 1.03
CA TRP A 67 -5.81 12.32 1.01
C TRP A 67 -6.87 13.29 0.47
N ALA A 68 -7.58 12.92 -0.60
CA ALA A 68 -8.68 13.70 -1.15
C ALA A 68 -9.83 13.88 -0.13
N TYR A 69 -10.21 12.80 0.57
CA TYR A 69 -11.18 12.87 1.66
C TYR A 69 -10.72 13.69 2.87
N ARG A 70 -9.42 13.99 3.01
CA ARG A 70 -8.92 14.90 4.06
C ARG A 70 -8.91 16.38 3.64
N LEU A 71 -9.04 16.66 2.35
CA LEU A 71 -9.05 18.02 1.80
C LEU A 71 -10.44 18.63 1.70
N VAL A 72 -11.48 17.78 1.68
CA VAL A 72 -12.91 18.15 1.80
C VAL A 72 -13.30 18.17 3.26
#